data_AF-A0A2I1H524-F1
#
_entry.id   AF-A0A2I1H524-F1
#
_cell.length_a   1.000
_cell.length_b   1.000
_cell.length_c   1.000
_cell.angle_alpha   90.00
_cell.angle_beta   90.00
_cell.angle_gamma   90.00
#
_symmetry.space_group_name_H-M   'P 1'
#
loop_
_entity.id
_entity.type
_entity.pdbx_description
1 polymer ?
#
loop_
_entity_poly.entity_id
_entity_poly.type
_entity_poly.pdbx_seq_one_letter_code
_entity_poly.pdbx_strand_id
1 'polypeptide(L)' 'MGGSENSCSELVGQIWAFTQYEKPYDLKYVPGMDNVFLWWCLCNPVCPEEHYIQQLTIKILSITPHNAGCEC' A
#
# COMPACT_ATOMS: atom_id res chain seq x y z
N MET A 1 -6.60 -2.00 -23.64
CA MET A 1 -7.40 -1.06 -22.83
C MET A 1 -8.83 -1.55 -22.85
N GLY A 2 -9.23 -2.30 -21.83
CA GLY A 2 -10.58 -2.85 -21.70
C GLY A 2 -11.21 -2.30 -20.43
N GLY A 3 -11.96 -1.22 -20.56
CA GLY A 3 -12.80 -0.68 -19.50
C GLY A 3 -14.20 -0.52 -20.05
N SER A 4 -15.12 -1.38 -19.62
CA SER A 4 -16.56 -1.14 -19.87
C SER A 4 -16.99 0.08 -19.06
N GLU A 5 -17.98 0.83 -19.55
CA GLU A 5 -18.54 2.02 -18.88
C GLU A 5 -18.90 1.76 -17.39
N ASN A 6 -19.30 0.54 -17.06
CA ASN A 6 -19.58 0.08 -15.69
C ASN A 6 -18.39 0.21 -14.72
N SER A 7 -17.14 0.04 -15.19
CA SER A 7 -15.96 0.12 -14.32
C SER A 7 -15.65 1.56 -13.92
N CYS A 8 -15.98 2.53 -14.77
CA CYS A 8 -15.77 3.95 -14.49
C CYS A 8 -16.80 4.46 -13.49
N SER A 9 -18.08 4.08 -13.65
CA SER A 9 -19.14 4.47 -12.72
C SER A 9 -18.96 3.85 -11.32
N GLU A 10 -18.50 2.60 -11.24
CA GLU A 10 -18.12 1.96 -9.97
C GLU A 10 -17.00 2.72 -9.25
N LEU A 11 -15.93 3.10 -9.98
CA LEU A 11 -14.84 3.88 -9.41
C LEU A 11 -15.31 5.24 -8.89
N VAL A 12 -16.16 5.94 -9.65
CA VAL A 12 -16.74 7.22 -9.23
C VAL A 12 -17.58 7.04 -7.96
N GLY A 13 -18.37 5.97 -7.88
CA GLY A 13 -19.13 5.62 -6.68
C GLY A 13 -18.25 5.37 -5.46
N GLN A 14 -17.14 4.64 -5.62
CA GLN A 14 -16.17 4.40 -4.55
C GLN A 14 -15.49 5.69 -4.07
N ILE A 15 -15.09 6.57 -4.99
CA ILE A 15 -14.51 7.88 -4.66
C ILE A 15 -15.52 8.72 -3.88
N TRP A 16 -16.78 8.75 -4.32
CA TRP A 16 -17.82 9.52 -3.65
C TRP A 16 -18.11 9.00 -2.24
N ALA A 17 -18.24 7.69 -2.07
CA ALA A 17 -18.40 7.03 -0.76
C ALA A 17 -17.21 7.33 0.17
N PHE A 18 -15.98 7.33 -0.36
CA PHE A 18 -14.78 7.71 0.39
C PHE A 18 -14.85 9.18 0.86
N THR A 19 -15.20 10.11 -0.02
CA THR A 19 -15.31 11.55 0.34
C THR A 19 -16.38 11.82 1.40
N GLN A 20 -17.41 10.99 1.47
CA GLN A 20 -18.49 11.09 2.45
C GLN A 20 -18.21 10.32 3.74
N TYR A 21 -17.05 9.65 3.87
CA TYR A 21 -16.74 8.75 5.00
C TYR A 21 -17.83 7.70 5.22
N GLU A 22 -18.36 7.12 4.13
CA GLU A 22 -19.29 6.00 4.21
C GLU A 22 -18.54 4.68 4.46
N LYS A 23 -19.19 3.67 5.05
CA LYS A 23 -18.61 2.32 5.19
C LYS A 23 -18.26 1.75 3.81
N PRO A 24 -17.08 1.14 3.61
CA PRO A 24 -16.06 0.78 4.60
C PRO A 24 -14.93 1.82 4.80
N TYR A 25 -15.10 3.04 4.30
CA TYR A 25 -14.11 4.13 4.34
C TYR A 25 -14.20 5.00 5.60
N ASP A 26 -15.11 4.68 6.53
CA ASP A 26 -15.29 5.34 7.84
C ASP A 26 -14.26 4.92 8.90
N LEU A 27 -13.23 4.18 8.49
CA LEU A 27 -12.17 3.69 9.37
C LEU A 27 -11.35 4.87 9.91
N LYS A 28 -11.25 4.94 11.24
CA LYS A 28 -10.33 5.88 11.89
C LYS A 28 -8.90 5.43 11.66
N TYR A 29 -8.02 6.41 11.42
CA TYR A 29 -6.58 6.17 11.43
C TYR A 29 -6.16 5.58 12.78
N VAL A 30 -5.42 4.47 12.73
CA VAL A 30 -4.82 3.86 13.93
C VAL A 30 -3.33 4.18 13.91
N PRO A 31 -2.83 5.02 14.83
CA PRO A 31 -1.41 5.30 14.94
C PRO A 31 -0.59 4.01 15.07
N GLY A 32 0.46 3.87 14.25
CA GLY A 32 1.31 2.68 14.20
C GLY A 32 0.82 1.57 13.28
N MET A 33 -0.34 1.73 12.61
CA MET A 33 -0.74 0.83 11.53
C MET A 33 0.15 1.03 10.31
N ASP A 34 0.47 2.27 9.96
CA ASP A 34 1.41 2.56 8.87
C ASP A 34 2.82 2.14 9.26
N ASN A 35 3.43 1.31 8.41
CA ASN A 35 4.85 1.04 8.48
C ASN A 35 5.43 1.05 7.06
N VAL A 36 6.74 1.29 6.98
CA VAL A 36 7.46 1.44 5.70
C VAL A 36 7.24 0.21 4.80
N PHE A 37 7.11 -0.98 5.38
CA PHE A 37 6.81 -2.21 4.64
C PHE A 37 5.42 -2.16 3.97
N LEU A 38 4.37 -1.79 4.71
CA LEU A 38 3.02 -1.63 4.15
C LEU A 38 2.95 -0.55 3.07
N TRP A 39 3.67 0.57 3.26
CA TRP A 39 3.75 1.61 2.24
C TRP A 39 4.30 1.06 0.91
N TRP A 40 5.42 0.35 0.96
CA TRP A 40 6.00 -0.29 -0.22
C TRP A 40 5.11 -1.38 -0.80
N CYS A 41 4.35 -2.13 0.00
CA CYS A 41 3.39 -3.11 -0.51
C CYS A 41 2.19 -2.47 -1.23
N LEU A 42 1.79 -1.26 -0.85
CA LEU A 42 0.67 -0.53 -1.46
C LEU A 42 1.09 0.32 -2.66
N CYS A 43 2.39 0.57 -2.86
CA CYS A 43 2.89 1.22 -4.06
C CYS A 43 2.47 0.43 -5.32
N ASN A 44 1.86 1.12 -6.30
CA ASN A 44 1.57 0.55 -7.60
C ASN A 44 2.52 1.17 -8.64
N PRO A 45 3.69 0.55 -8.92
CA PRO A 45 4.68 1.11 -9.83
C PRO A 45 4.12 1.21 -11.25
N VAL A 46 4.35 2.34 -11.91
CA VAL A 46 3.86 2.63 -13.26
C VAL A 46 4.87 2.15 -14.30
N CYS A 47 6.16 2.15 -13.96
CA CYS A 47 7.25 1.71 -14.81
C CYS A 47 7.96 0.44 -14.28
N PRO A 48 8.55 -0.40 -15.16
CA PRO A 48 9.25 -1.62 -14.75
C PRO A 48 10.39 -1.40 -13.73
N GLU A 49 11.09 -0.28 -13.82
CA GLU A 49 12.20 0.08 -12.92
C GLU A 49 11.71 0.33 -11.49
N GLU A 50 10.56 0.98 -11.34
CA GLU A 50 9.93 1.25 -10.05
C GLU A 50 9.49 -0.06 -9.37
N HIS A 51 9.04 -1.04 -10.17
CA HIS A 51 8.70 -2.37 -9.69
C HIS A 51 9.92 -3.14 -9.16
N TYR A 52 11.08 -2.99 -9.80
CA TYR A 52 12.32 -3.56 -9.29
C TYR A 52 12.73 -2.93 -7.95
N ILE A 53 12.66 -1.60 -7.84
CA ILE A 53 12.98 -0.87 -6.60
C ILE A 53 12.05 -1.32 -5.47
N GLN A 54 10.74 -1.38 -5.72
CA GLN A 54 9.76 -1.86 -4.75
C GLN A 54 10.11 -3.27 -4.22
N GLN A 55 10.38 -4.22 -5.12
CA GLN A 55 10.74 -5.58 -4.73
C GLN A 55 12.04 -5.63 -3.92
N LEU A 56 13.05 -4.85 -4.32
CA LEU A 56 14.32 -4.79 -3.60
C LEU A 56 14.12 -4.25 -2.19
N THR A 57 13.33 -3.19 -2.03
CA THR A 57 13.07 -2.60 -0.72
C THR A 57 12.27 -3.54 0.19
N ILE A 58 11.24 -4.22 -0.33
CA ILE A 58 10.49 -5.24 0.42
C ILE A 58 11.43 -6.35 0.91
N LYS A 59 12.36 -6.82 0.07
CA LYS A 59 13.37 -7.81 0.47
C LYS A 59 14.28 -7.30 1.57
N ILE A 60 14.80 -6.08 1.47
CA ILE A 60 15.68 -5.48 2.49
C ILE A 60 14.93 -5.34 3.83
N LEU A 61 13.69 -4.84 3.81
CA LEU A 61 12.88 -4.66 5.02
C LEU A 61 12.47 -5.98 5.68
N SER A 62 12.42 -7.07 4.91
CA SER A 62 12.14 -8.42 5.42
C SER A 62 13.36 -9.07 6.10
N ILE A 63 14.55 -8.49 5.94
CA ILE A 63 15.75 -8.96 6.65
C ILE A 63 15.58 -8.55 8.11
N THR A 64 15.37 -9.54 8.97
CA THR A 64 15.45 -9.32 10.42
C THR A 64 16.88 -8.88 10.71
N PRO A 65 17.12 -7.68 11.30
CA PRO A 65 18.44 -7.31 11.72
C PRO A 65 18.90 -8.38 12.71
N HIS A 66 19.87 -9.19 12.30
CA HIS A 66 20.52 -10.09 13.24
C HIS A 66 21.27 -9.19 14.20
N ASN A 67 20.73 -9.05 15.41
CA ASN A 67 21.45 -8.43 16.51
C ASN A 67 22.70 -9.29 16.75
N ALA A 68 23.80 -8.98 16.08
CA ALA A 68 25.16 -9.31 16.53
C ALA A 68 25.60 -8.31 17.63
N GLY A 69 24.64 -7.80 18.39
CA GLY A 69 24.82 -6.93 19.54
C GLY A 69 24.27 -7.65 20.76
N CYS A 70 25.17 -7.95 21.70
CA CYS A 70 24.96 -8.59 23.00
C CYS A 70 24.86 -10.13 22.99
N GLU A 71 25.97 -10.79 22.63
CA GLU A 71 26.48 -11.81 23.56
C GLU A 71 27.17 -11.03 24.69
N CYS A 72 26.43 -10.73 25.76
CA CYS A 72 27.00 -10.32 27.04
C CYS A 72 26.91 -11.49 28.01
#